data_AF-A0A8H7XY12-F1
#
_entry.id   AF-A0A8H7XY12-F1
#
_cell.length_a   1.000
_cell.length_b   1.000
_cell.length_c   1.000
_cell.angle_alpha   90.00
_cell.angle_beta   90.00
_cell.angle_gamma   90.00
#
_symmetry.space_group_name_H-M   'P 1'
#
loop_
_entity.id
_entity.type
_entity.pdbx_description
1 polymer ?
#
loop_
_entity_poly.entity_id
_entity_poly.type
_entity_poly.pdbx_seq_one_letter_code
_entity_poly.pdbx_strand_id
1 'polypeptide(L)'
;MDSSGATQLFFSAVHPERSSEFRATAPPKQVIKDGRREITMCCTNCGKFSTAEEEVKLKRCDVVSISIANSLIWLRISTSAQSHCIALGIAKGIIVIRPNHKIHCSPELGAGIQPLIKSVTGNPMLEFYIQVCLAIRFHLHDLRKLTAAERETCIRAPLLVHIDVGIEPTKIAQYMNLYTYPDEYDEDEMEGMLQLHDLVSPWPGIRERLRTLSDINIEVWKRARMSADEDGDQDRAVVLVEFVNDFKQSVTCAIVVGEEAIETVRRAEPFTMQSAITGKETKKPLSIASCFEYINTHIRSDHKNRLLLRAPMRNVDKELIRNLGRKVDSYATRALKVKMDREHVYIRHSAEFVAEHAMLRQRTIGEEHQIEGPPMNRNERRRLEREKKKEQKRKHK
;
A
#
# COMPACT_ATOMS: atom_id res chain seq x y z
N MET A 1 41.63 17.05 0.56
CA MET A 1 41.52 16.21 -0.65
C MET A 1 40.09 15.72 -0.68
N ASP A 2 39.20 16.50 -1.29
CA ASP A 2 37.76 16.21 -1.30
C ASP A 2 37.42 15.51 -2.61
N SER A 3 37.40 14.17 -2.58
CA SER A 3 36.86 13.38 -3.68
C SER A 3 35.34 13.51 -3.67
N SER A 4 34.81 14.50 -4.38
CA SER A 4 33.39 14.53 -4.73
C SER A 4 33.12 13.42 -5.74
N GLY A 5 32.88 12.21 -5.22
CA GLY A 5 32.52 11.05 -6.03
C GLY A 5 31.20 11.33 -6.73
N ALA A 6 31.19 11.27 -8.06
CA ALA A 6 29.98 11.42 -8.87
C ALA A 6 28.91 10.41 -8.40
N THR A 7 27.74 10.91 -8.02
CA THR A 7 26.57 10.10 -7.66
C THR A 7 26.18 9.24 -8.87
N GLN A 8 26.39 7.93 -8.79
CA GLN A 8 25.96 7.02 -9.85
C GLN A 8 24.43 6.98 -9.88
N LEU A 9 23.85 7.51 -10.96
CA LEU A 9 22.42 7.46 -11.21
C LEU A 9 22.05 6.14 -11.90
N PHE A 10 21.09 5.42 -11.34
CA PHE A 10 20.57 4.18 -11.94
C PHE A 10 19.76 4.48 -13.21
N PHE A 11 20.10 3.84 -14.33
CA PHE A 11 19.32 3.88 -15.56
C PHE A 11 18.33 2.70 -15.63
N SER A 12 17.12 2.96 -16.13
CA SER A 12 15.99 2.01 -16.13
C SER A 12 16.19 0.86 -17.13
N ALA A 13 16.14 -0.39 -16.66
CA ALA A 13 16.02 -1.58 -17.50
C ALA A 13 14.57 -2.08 -17.46
N VAL A 14 13.82 -1.98 -18.56
CA VAL A 14 12.51 -2.64 -18.70
C VAL A 14 12.46 -3.37 -20.04
N HIS A 15 12.21 -4.68 -19.98
CA HIS A 15 12.17 -5.57 -21.14
C HIS A 15 10.90 -5.35 -21.98
N PRO A 16 10.99 -5.25 -23.32
CA PRO A 16 9.86 -4.95 -24.22
C PRO A 16 8.76 -6.03 -24.27
N GLU A 17 9.05 -7.27 -23.88
CA GLU A 17 8.05 -8.37 -23.89
C GLU A 17 7.02 -8.29 -22.75
N ARG A 18 7.26 -7.49 -21.69
CA ARG A 18 6.35 -7.36 -20.54
C ARG A 18 5.02 -6.67 -20.83
N SER A 19 4.79 -6.29 -22.09
CA SER A 19 3.53 -5.70 -22.54
C SER A 19 2.50 -6.71 -23.05
N SER A 20 2.84 -7.94 -23.46
CA SER A 20 1.86 -8.88 -24.04
C SER A 20 1.11 -9.65 -22.96
N GLU A 21 1.83 -10.26 -22.02
CA GLU A 21 1.29 -11.02 -20.89
C GLU A 21 0.44 -10.13 -19.97
N PHE A 22 0.93 -8.93 -19.63
CA PHE A 22 0.15 -7.95 -18.88
C PHE A 22 -1.15 -7.58 -19.63
N ARG A 23 -1.10 -7.40 -20.96
CA ARG A 23 -2.32 -7.06 -21.73
C ARG A 23 -3.32 -8.21 -21.76
N ALA A 24 -2.85 -9.45 -21.76
CA ALA A 24 -3.69 -10.65 -21.78
C ALA A 24 -4.40 -10.87 -20.44
N THR A 25 -3.75 -10.53 -19.33
CA THR A 25 -4.24 -10.81 -17.97
C THR A 25 -4.89 -9.62 -17.28
N ALA A 26 -4.53 -8.37 -17.65
CA ALA A 26 -5.09 -7.18 -17.02
C ALA A 26 -6.54 -6.94 -17.49
N PRO A 27 -7.51 -6.87 -16.56
CA PRO A 27 -8.90 -6.62 -16.93
C PRO A 27 -9.06 -5.22 -17.55
N PRO A 28 -10.10 -5.02 -18.38
CA PRO A 28 -10.45 -3.70 -18.88
C PRO A 28 -10.70 -2.71 -17.73
N LYS A 29 -10.33 -1.43 -17.93
CA LYS A 29 -10.58 -0.34 -16.95
C LYS A 29 -12.04 -0.28 -16.50
N GLN A 30 -12.96 -0.60 -17.40
CA GLN A 30 -14.39 -0.57 -17.12
C GLN A 30 -14.80 -1.61 -16.08
N VAL A 31 -14.32 -2.86 -16.24
CA VAL A 31 -14.54 -3.94 -15.25
C VAL A 31 -14.06 -3.52 -13.86
N ILE A 32 -12.88 -2.90 -13.76
CA ILE A 32 -12.37 -2.41 -12.48
C ILE A 32 -13.29 -1.34 -11.90
N LYS A 33 -13.72 -0.36 -12.72
CA LYS A 33 -14.61 0.72 -12.27
C LYS A 33 -15.98 0.21 -11.81
N ASP A 34 -16.49 -0.84 -12.44
CA ASP A 34 -17.77 -1.45 -12.07
C ASP A 34 -17.61 -2.20 -10.75
N GLY A 35 -16.56 -3.01 -10.59
CA GLY A 35 -16.24 -3.67 -9.31
C GLY A 35 -16.07 -2.68 -8.15
N ARG A 36 -15.47 -1.50 -8.37
CA ARG A 36 -15.35 -0.44 -7.35
C ARG A 36 -16.70 0.02 -6.76
N ARG A 37 -17.80 -0.12 -7.50
CA ARG A 37 -19.15 0.31 -7.07
C ARG A 37 -19.79 -0.71 -6.15
N GLU A 38 -19.48 -1.99 -6.34
CA GLU A 38 -20.00 -3.11 -5.54
C GLU A 38 -19.30 -3.23 -4.19
N ILE A 39 -18.05 -2.76 -4.11
CA ILE A 39 -17.24 -2.89 -2.90
C ILE A 39 -17.68 -1.92 -1.82
N THR A 40 -18.20 -2.51 -0.76
CA THR A 40 -18.44 -1.82 0.51
C THR A 40 -17.15 -1.76 1.32
N MET A 41 -16.74 -0.55 1.68
CA MET A 41 -15.59 -0.31 2.57
C MET A 41 -16.01 0.56 3.74
N CYS A 42 -15.30 0.41 4.85
CA CYS A 42 -15.46 1.28 6.00
C CYS A 42 -14.13 1.84 6.47
N CYS A 43 -14.15 3.05 7.02
CA CYS A 43 -13.02 3.56 7.77
C CYS A 43 -12.86 2.78 9.07
N THR A 44 -11.70 2.15 9.30
CA THR A 44 -11.46 1.34 10.52
C THR A 44 -11.67 2.15 11.81
N ASN A 45 -11.32 3.43 11.79
CA ASN A 45 -11.36 4.28 12.99
C ASN A 45 -12.77 4.70 13.41
N CYS A 46 -13.69 4.94 12.45
CA CYS A 46 -15.03 5.45 12.74
C CYS A 46 -16.17 4.53 12.31
N GLY A 47 -15.89 3.47 11.55
CA GLY A 47 -16.90 2.53 11.06
C GLY A 47 -17.88 3.12 10.04
N LYS A 48 -17.65 4.35 9.54
CA LYS A 48 -18.49 4.90 8.47
C LYS A 48 -18.28 4.11 7.19
N PHE A 49 -19.37 3.62 6.64
CA PHE A 49 -19.43 2.89 5.37
C PHE A 49 -19.44 3.87 4.20
N SER A 50 -18.87 3.47 3.06
CA SER A 50 -19.13 4.15 1.81
C SER A 50 -20.45 3.70 1.20
N THR A 51 -21.46 4.57 1.18
CA THR A 51 -22.69 4.32 0.40
C THR A 51 -22.44 4.60 -1.08
N ALA A 52 -23.24 4.03 -1.98
CA ALA A 52 -23.07 4.22 -3.42
C ALA A 52 -23.40 5.65 -3.88
N GLU A 53 -24.33 6.32 -3.18
CA GLU A 53 -24.80 7.68 -3.53
C GLU A 53 -23.89 8.78 -2.97
N GLU A 54 -23.32 8.55 -1.78
CA GLU A 54 -22.22 9.36 -1.29
C GLU A 54 -20.95 8.62 -1.66
N GLU A 55 -20.43 8.85 -2.88
CA GLU A 55 -19.02 8.58 -3.13
C GLU A 55 -18.30 9.22 -1.94
N VAL A 56 -17.81 8.39 -1.01
CA VAL A 56 -17.18 8.88 0.21
C VAL A 56 -15.85 9.44 -0.26
N LYS A 57 -15.90 10.67 -0.81
CA LYS A 57 -15.20 11.77 -0.20
C LYS A 57 -15.41 11.50 1.28
N LEU A 58 -14.38 10.94 1.94
CA LEU A 58 -14.23 11.08 3.37
C LEU A 58 -14.18 12.60 3.57
N LYS A 59 -15.35 13.24 3.43
CA LYS A 59 -15.53 14.67 3.54
C LYS A 59 -15.06 14.91 4.95
N ARG A 60 -14.31 16.01 5.06
CA ARG A 60 -14.09 16.75 6.29
C ARG A 60 -15.15 16.34 7.30
N CYS A 61 -14.74 15.80 8.44
CA CYS A 61 -15.69 15.63 9.53
C CYS A 61 -16.23 17.04 9.82
N ASP A 62 -17.40 17.39 9.29
CA ASP A 62 -17.95 18.76 9.28
C ASP A 62 -18.34 19.26 10.69
N VAL A 63 -17.98 18.49 11.72
CA VAL A 63 -18.31 18.74 13.12
C VAL A 63 -17.40 19.78 13.78
N VAL A 64 -16.38 20.33 13.11
CA VAL A 64 -15.54 21.37 13.74
C VAL A 64 -15.14 22.49 12.79
N SER A 65 -16.04 23.44 12.60
CA SER A 65 -15.70 24.86 12.49
C SER A 65 -16.21 25.59 13.73
N ILE A 66 -15.62 25.31 14.90
CA ILE A 66 -15.65 26.28 15.99
C ILE A 66 -14.57 27.30 15.66
N SER A 67 -15.02 28.42 15.09
CA SER A 67 -14.28 29.67 15.09
C SER A 67 -13.97 30.03 16.53
N ILE A 68 -12.71 29.91 16.95
CA ILE A 68 -12.25 30.55 18.18
C ILE A 68 -12.08 32.04 17.84
N ALA A 69 -13.18 32.77 17.93
CA ALA A 69 -13.13 34.21 18.13
C ALA A 69 -13.28 34.43 19.64
N ASN A 70 -12.19 34.86 20.26
CA ASN A 70 -12.08 35.51 21.57
C ASN A 70 -13.24 35.30 22.56
N SER A 71 -13.07 34.38 23.51
CA SER A 71 -13.60 34.51 24.88
C SER A 71 -13.01 33.42 25.79
N LEU A 72 -12.42 33.86 26.90
CA LEU A 72 -11.95 33.06 28.02
C LEU A 72 -13.09 32.20 28.59
N ILE A 73 -12.87 30.90 28.74
CA ILE A 73 -13.68 30.05 29.64
C ILE A 73 -12.73 29.37 30.61
N TRP A 74 -12.96 29.67 31.90
CA TRP A 74 -12.28 29.07 33.03
C TRP A 74 -12.74 27.63 33.22
N LEU A 75 -11.80 26.68 33.25
CA LEU A 75 -12.04 25.31 33.71
C LEU A 75 -11.61 25.19 35.17
N ARG A 76 -12.58 25.06 36.08
CA ARG A 76 -12.34 24.62 37.46
C ARG A 76 -12.45 23.10 37.50
N ILE A 77 -11.32 22.44 37.67
CA ILE A 77 -11.25 20.99 37.88
C ILE A 77 -11.58 20.71 39.34
N SER A 78 -12.58 19.87 39.59
CA SER A 78 -12.84 19.25 40.89
C SER A 78 -12.68 17.73 40.75
N THR A 79 -11.87 17.18 41.63
CA THR A 79 -11.46 15.78 41.70
C THR A 79 -12.56 14.88 42.25
N SER A 80 -12.96 13.85 41.51
CA SER A 80 -13.16 12.48 42.01
C SER A 80 -13.46 11.53 40.83
N ALA A 81 -13.16 10.25 41.05
CA ALA A 81 -13.07 9.20 40.06
C ALA A 81 -14.39 8.86 39.31
N GLN A 82 -14.21 7.99 38.31
CA GLN A 82 -15.20 7.23 37.52
C GLN A 82 -15.63 7.82 36.17
N SER A 83 -15.20 7.09 35.14
CA SER A 83 -15.82 6.88 33.84
C SER A 83 -17.29 7.31 33.76
N HIS A 84 -17.58 8.36 33.01
CA HIS A 84 -18.88 8.54 32.38
C HIS A 84 -18.74 9.30 31.06
N CYS A 85 -19.09 8.63 29.97
CA CYS A 85 -19.53 9.30 28.75
C CYS A 85 -20.81 10.06 29.12
N ILE A 86 -20.78 11.39 29.08
CA ILE A 86 -21.97 12.22 29.27
C ILE A 86 -22.81 12.10 27.99
N ALA A 87 -23.89 11.33 28.08
CA ALA A 87 -24.97 11.33 27.10
C ALA A 87 -25.93 12.47 27.43
N LEU A 88 -25.92 13.54 26.62
CA LEU A 88 -26.98 14.53 26.62
C LEU A 88 -27.97 14.17 25.51
N GLY A 89 -29.13 13.67 25.92
CA GLY A 89 -30.25 13.38 25.05
C GLY A 89 -30.95 14.68 24.63
N ILE A 90 -30.95 14.94 23.33
CA ILE A 90 -32.05 15.64 22.66
C ILE A 90 -32.40 14.82 21.43
N ALA A 91 -33.69 14.53 21.28
CA ALA A 91 -34.27 13.77 20.19
C ALA A 91 -33.88 14.33 18.81
N LYS A 92 -32.86 13.71 18.20
CA LYS A 92 -32.59 13.53 16.75
C LYS A 92 -31.12 13.11 16.63
N GLY A 93 -30.88 11.81 16.41
CA GLY A 93 -29.58 11.25 16.02
C GLY A 93 -28.42 11.57 16.98
N ILE A 94 -28.15 10.68 17.93
CA ILE A 94 -26.93 10.78 18.76
C ILE A 94 -25.72 10.55 17.84
N ILE A 95 -25.03 11.62 17.47
CA ILE A 95 -23.71 11.56 16.86
C ILE A 95 -22.71 11.43 18.02
N VAL A 96 -22.21 10.22 18.26
CA VAL A 96 -21.10 9.99 19.17
C VAL A 96 -19.83 10.57 18.54
N ILE A 97 -19.47 11.80 18.93
CA ILE A 97 -18.22 12.42 18.50
C ILE A 97 -17.09 11.76 19.30
N ARG A 98 -16.27 10.94 18.64
CA ARG A 98 -15.02 10.41 19.23
C ARG A 98 -13.94 11.50 19.20
N PRO A 99 -13.51 12.07 20.33
CA PRO A 99 -12.57 13.20 20.34
C PRO A 99 -11.20 12.89 19.71
N ASN A 100 -10.80 11.60 19.64
CA ASN A 100 -9.55 11.18 19.03
C ASN A 100 -9.61 11.01 17.49
N HIS A 101 -10.79 11.12 16.87
CA HIS A 101 -10.93 10.91 15.42
C HIS A 101 -10.23 11.99 14.59
N LYS A 102 -10.21 13.25 15.06
CA LYS A 102 -9.65 14.40 14.33
C LYS A 102 -8.13 14.29 14.10
N ILE A 103 -7.41 13.63 15.00
CA ILE A 103 -5.95 13.49 14.92
C ILE A 103 -5.55 12.55 13.77
N HIS A 104 -6.37 11.53 13.49
CA HIS A 104 -6.03 10.48 12.52
C HIS A 104 -6.82 10.55 11.22
N CYS A 105 -7.93 11.29 11.19
CA CYS A 105 -8.73 11.53 9.98
C CYS A 105 -8.39 12.90 9.40
N SER A 106 -7.17 13.07 8.89
CA SER A 106 -6.82 14.28 8.14
C SER A 106 -7.35 14.14 6.69
N PRO A 107 -7.99 15.18 6.13
CA PRO A 107 -8.50 15.15 4.76
C PRO A 107 -7.37 15.03 3.71
N GLU A 108 -6.16 15.46 4.05
CA GLU A 108 -4.95 15.34 3.22
C GLU A 108 -4.40 13.91 3.21
N LEU A 109 -4.57 13.18 4.32
CA LEU A 109 -4.19 11.79 4.43
C LEU A 109 -5.29 10.92 3.81
N GLY A 110 -6.53 11.01 4.31
CA GLY A 110 -7.69 10.15 4.01
C GLY A 110 -8.00 9.90 2.53
N ALA A 111 -7.81 10.91 1.69
CA ALA A 111 -8.23 10.87 0.29
C ALA A 111 -7.33 10.00 -0.62
N GLY A 112 -6.12 9.62 -0.19
CA GLY A 112 -5.11 9.05 -1.09
C GLY A 112 -5.31 7.58 -1.43
N ILE A 113 -5.38 6.71 -0.42
CA ILE A 113 -5.23 5.26 -0.66
C ILE A 113 -6.56 4.55 -0.91
N GLN A 114 -7.67 5.07 -0.38
CA GLN A 114 -8.98 4.43 -0.51
C GLN A 114 -9.39 4.16 -1.96
N PRO A 115 -9.23 5.10 -2.92
CA PRO A 115 -9.53 4.81 -4.33
C PRO A 115 -8.63 3.72 -4.93
N LEU A 116 -7.37 3.64 -4.48
CA LEU A 116 -6.42 2.62 -4.90
C LEU A 116 -6.84 1.25 -4.35
N ILE A 117 -7.22 1.17 -3.06
CA ILE A 117 -7.74 -0.07 -2.46
C ILE A 117 -9.01 -0.54 -3.19
N LYS A 118 -9.97 0.35 -3.48
CA LYS A 118 -11.14 -0.03 -4.30
C LYS A 118 -10.74 -0.60 -5.66
N SER A 119 -9.63 -0.15 -6.23
CA SER A 119 -9.13 -0.66 -7.52
C SER A 119 -8.47 -2.02 -7.39
N VAL A 120 -7.78 -2.27 -6.27
CA VAL A 120 -7.21 -3.58 -5.96
C VAL A 120 -8.33 -4.59 -5.79
N THR A 121 -9.30 -4.29 -4.91
CA THR A 121 -10.39 -5.21 -4.62
C THR A 121 -11.37 -5.30 -5.78
N GLY A 122 -11.54 -4.24 -6.59
CA GLY A 122 -12.43 -4.26 -7.76
C GLY A 122 -11.79 -4.87 -8.99
N ASN A 123 -10.52 -5.30 -8.90
CA ASN A 123 -9.83 -5.97 -9.97
C ASN A 123 -9.85 -7.48 -9.70
N PRO A 124 -10.62 -8.27 -10.46
CA PRO A 124 -10.82 -9.69 -10.16
C PRO A 124 -9.52 -10.50 -10.12
N MET A 125 -8.51 -10.14 -10.92
CA MET A 125 -7.21 -10.82 -10.89
C MET A 125 -6.45 -10.50 -9.59
N LEU A 126 -6.38 -9.22 -9.20
CA LEU A 126 -5.68 -8.83 -7.97
C LEU A 126 -6.40 -9.35 -6.73
N GLU A 127 -7.73 -9.27 -6.72
CA GLU A 127 -8.57 -9.80 -5.64
C GLU A 127 -8.42 -11.31 -5.51
N PHE A 128 -8.41 -12.06 -6.62
CA PHE A 128 -8.18 -13.49 -6.63
C PHE A 128 -6.87 -13.87 -5.94
N TYR A 129 -5.75 -13.21 -6.26
CA TYR A 129 -4.48 -13.50 -5.58
C TYR A 129 -4.47 -13.07 -4.10
N ILE A 130 -5.25 -12.06 -3.72
CA ILE A 130 -5.48 -11.76 -2.30
C ILE A 130 -6.25 -12.91 -1.65
N GLN A 131 -7.32 -13.43 -2.26
CA GLN A 131 -8.06 -14.58 -1.76
C GLN A 131 -7.15 -15.82 -1.61
N VAL A 132 -6.24 -16.07 -2.55
CA VAL A 132 -5.21 -17.13 -2.44
C VAL A 132 -4.34 -16.91 -1.20
N CYS A 133 -3.86 -15.68 -0.96
CA CYS A 133 -3.11 -15.35 0.26
C CYS A 133 -3.92 -15.62 1.54
N LEU A 134 -5.21 -15.27 1.55
CA LEU A 134 -6.11 -15.50 2.68
C LEU A 134 -6.34 -17.02 2.92
N ALA A 135 -6.53 -17.79 1.85
CA ALA A 135 -6.68 -19.23 1.90
C ALA A 135 -5.43 -19.96 2.42
N ILE A 136 -4.24 -19.45 2.10
CA ILE A 136 -2.98 -19.90 2.71
C ILE A 136 -2.95 -19.49 4.19
N ARG A 137 -3.19 -18.22 4.51
CA ARG A 137 -3.02 -17.66 5.85
C ARG A 137 -3.90 -18.33 6.91
N PHE A 138 -5.14 -18.65 6.55
CA PHE A 138 -6.11 -19.28 7.46
C PHE A 138 -6.28 -20.78 7.22
N HIS A 139 -5.40 -21.40 6.41
CA HIS A 139 -5.47 -22.83 6.10
C HIS A 139 -6.86 -23.27 5.58
N LEU A 140 -7.54 -22.41 4.81
CA LEU A 140 -8.90 -22.68 4.34
C LEU A 140 -8.97 -23.91 3.41
N HIS A 141 -7.87 -24.22 2.74
CA HIS A 141 -7.70 -25.41 1.92
C HIS A 141 -7.76 -26.73 2.70
N ASP A 142 -7.45 -26.70 3.99
CA ASP A 142 -7.44 -27.87 4.88
C ASP A 142 -8.78 -28.13 5.57
N LEU A 143 -9.76 -27.23 5.46
CA LEU A 143 -11.06 -27.36 6.13
C LEU A 143 -11.83 -28.64 5.76
N ARG A 144 -11.55 -29.25 4.60
CA ARG A 144 -12.13 -30.54 4.20
C ARG A 144 -11.68 -31.72 5.06
N LYS A 145 -10.60 -31.55 5.84
CA LYS A 145 -10.08 -32.56 6.77
C LYS A 145 -10.79 -32.53 8.12
N LEU A 146 -11.54 -31.46 8.40
CA LEU A 146 -12.29 -31.27 9.64
C LEU A 146 -13.68 -31.91 9.55
N THR A 147 -14.30 -32.13 10.72
CA THR A 147 -15.72 -32.50 10.77
C THR A 147 -16.61 -31.37 10.25
N ALA A 148 -17.85 -31.68 9.89
CA ALA A 148 -18.79 -30.68 9.38
C ALA A 148 -19.00 -29.51 10.37
N ALA A 149 -19.10 -29.81 11.67
CA ALA A 149 -19.31 -28.82 12.73
C ALA A 149 -18.07 -27.92 12.96
N GLU A 150 -16.86 -28.50 12.96
CA GLU A 150 -15.62 -27.73 13.07
C GLU A 150 -15.41 -26.83 11.85
N ARG A 151 -15.64 -27.37 10.65
CA ARG A 151 -15.60 -26.62 9.40
C ARG A 151 -16.56 -25.43 9.43
N GLU A 152 -17.80 -25.66 9.83
CA GLU A 152 -18.80 -24.60 9.97
C GLU A 152 -18.35 -23.53 10.97
N THR A 153 -17.83 -23.95 12.13
CA THR A 153 -17.29 -23.03 13.14
C THR A 153 -16.16 -22.17 12.57
N CYS A 154 -15.23 -22.75 11.80
CA CYS A 154 -14.14 -22.01 11.17
C CYS A 154 -14.63 -21.03 10.09
N ILE A 155 -15.55 -21.45 9.22
CA ILE A 155 -16.11 -20.63 8.13
C ILE A 155 -16.93 -19.46 8.68
N ARG A 156 -17.64 -19.68 9.78
CA ARG A 156 -18.51 -18.71 10.44
C ARG A 156 -17.79 -17.84 11.48
N ALA A 157 -16.49 -18.02 11.67
CA ALA A 157 -15.70 -17.16 12.54
C ALA A 157 -15.34 -15.84 11.83
N PRO A 158 -15.34 -14.69 12.54
CA PRO A 158 -14.80 -13.45 12.01
C PRO A 158 -13.26 -13.54 11.91
N LEU A 159 -12.75 -13.61 10.69
CA LEU A 159 -11.33 -13.64 10.39
C LEU A 159 -10.84 -12.22 10.06
N LEU A 160 -9.65 -11.84 10.52
CA LEU A 160 -9.04 -10.53 10.26
C LEU A 160 -7.56 -10.69 9.85
N VAL A 161 -7.18 -9.99 8.79
CA VAL A 161 -5.78 -9.75 8.44
C VAL A 161 -5.54 -8.27 8.23
N HIS A 162 -4.29 -7.87 8.37
CA HIS A 162 -3.79 -6.58 7.93
C HIS A 162 -2.88 -6.79 6.72
N ILE A 163 -3.00 -5.90 5.76
CA ILE A 163 -2.09 -5.83 4.62
C ILE A 163 -1.44 -4.45 4.66
N ASP A 164 -0.14 -4.43 4.90
CA ASP A 164 0.65 -3.20 4.82
C ASP A 164 0.78 -2.80 3.36
N VAL A 165 0.53 -1.54 3.07
CA VAL A 165 0.59 -0.97 1.72
C VAL A 165 1.34 0.34 1.73
N GLY A 166 2.01 0.63 0.62
CA GLY A 166 2.71 1.89 0.40
C GLY A 166 2.60 2.37 -1.03
N ILE A 167 2.95 3.64 -1.25
CA ILE A 167 3.10 4.21 -2.59
C ILE A 167 4.60 4.24 -2.90
N GLU A 168 5.02 3.53 -3.94
CA GLU A 168 6.41 3.48 -4.39
C GLU A 168 6.58 4.18 -5.73
N PRO A 169 7.77 4.74 -6.05
CA PRO A 169 8.04 5.33 -7.34
C PRO A 169 7.83 4.31 -8.47
N THR A 170 7.19 4.76 -9.55
CA THR A 170 6.96 3.92 -10.73
C THR A 170 8.25 3.51 -11.45
N LYS A 171 9.35 4.26 -11.24
CA LYS A 171 10.68 3.94 -11.74
C LYS A 171 11.54 3.42 -10.60
N ILE A 172 12.07 2.20 -10.75
CA ILE A 172 12.92 1.59 -9.72
C ILE A 172 14.17 2.43 -9.41
N ALA A 173 14.73 3.12 -10.40
CA ALA A 173 15.87 4.04 -10.19
C ALA A 173 15.56 5.15 -9.18
N GLN A 174 14.34 5.71 -9.21
CA GLN A 174 13.93 6.75 -8.26
C GLN A 174 13.81 6.16 -6.84
N TYR A 175 13.31 4.92 -6.72
CA TYR A 175 13.29 4.21 -5.45
C TYR A 175 14.70 4.04 -4.89
N MET A 176 15.63 3.53 -5.71
CA MET A 176 17.02 3.31 -5.29
C MET A 176 17.69 4.62 -4.90
N ASN A 177 17.47 5.70 -5.63
CA ASN A 177 18.03 7.00 -5.26
C ASN A 177 17.47 7.52 -3.92
N LEU A 178 16.16 7.39 -3.66
CA LEU A 178 15.56 7.75 -2.37
C LEU A 178 16.10 6.90 -1.21
N TYR A 179 16.36 5.62 -1.46
CA TYR A 179 16.90 4.69 -0.47
C TYR A 179 18.39 4.93 -0.19
N THR A 180 19.21 5.08 -1.22
CA THR A 180 20.67 5.21 -1.13
C THR A 180 21.12 6.61 -0.73
N TYR A 181 20.42 7.65 -1.21
CA TYR A 181 20.77 9.05 -0.98
C TYR A 181 19.64 9.81 -0.28
N PRO A 182 19.23 9.38 0.94
CA PRO A 182 18.00 9.83 1.57
C PRO A 182 17.97 11.33 1.85
N ASP A 183 19.13 11.96 2.04
CA ASP A 183 19.26 13.38 2.36
C ASP A 183 19.65 14.26 1.16
N GLU A 184 20.06 13.64 0.04
CA GLU A 184 20.60 14.34 -1.14
C GLU A 184 19.63 14.28 -2.33
N TYR A 185 18.86 13.19 -2.47
CA TYR A 185 17.95 13.00 -3.59
C TYR A 185 16.53 13.46 -3.25
N ASP A 186 16.07 14.49 -3.94
CA ASP A 186 14.68 14.95 -3.90
C ASP A 186 14.22 15.40 -5.28
N GLU A 187 13.26 14.67 -5.83
CA GLU A 187 12.55 15.03 -7.06
C GLU A 187 11.18 15.55 -6.63
N ASP A 188 10.90 16.83 -6.91
CA ASP A 188 9.70 17.52 -6.42
C ASP A 188 8.43 16.75 -6.86
N GLU A 189 8.33 16.38 -8.14
CA GLU A 189 7.21 15.64 -8.73
C GLU A 189 7.60 14.19 -9.04
N MET A 190 6.94 13.24 -8.38
CA MET A 190 7.20 11.81 -8.61
C MET A 190 5.89 11.05 -8.71
N GLU A 191 5.71 10.31 -9.81
CA GLU A 191 4.59 9.40 -9.97
C GLU A 191 4.86 8.11 -9.21
N GLY A 192 3.95 7.77 -8.30
CA GLY A 192 3.98 6.54 -7.54
C GLY A 192 2.91 5.54 -7.95
N MET A 193 3.00 4.35 -7.38
CA MET A 193 2.05 3.25 -7.55
C MET A 193 1.86 2.52 -6.23
N LEU A 194 0.64 2.02 -5.99
CA LEU A 194 0.34 1.20 -4.83
C LEU A 194 1.14 -0.11 -4.86
N GLN A 195 1.71 -0.50 -3.73
CA GLN A 195 2.42 -1.77 -3.55
C GLN A 195 2.05 -2.42 -2.22
N LEU A 196 2.02 -3.75 -2.20
CA LEU A 196 1.71 -4.58 -1.02
C LEU A 196 3.01 -4.96 -0.30
N HIS A 197 3.18 -4.54 0.96
CA HIS A 197 4.39 -4.74 1.73
C HIS A 197 4.39 -6.04 2.51
N ASP A 198 3.38 -6.29 3.34
CA ASP A 198 3.32 -7.50 4.17
C ASP A 198 1.87 -7.88 4.49
N LEU A 199 1.65 -9.16 4.78
CA LEU A 199 0.36 -9.67 5.25
C LEU A 199 0.54 -10.21 6.67
N VAL A 200 -0.01 -9.48 7.62
CA VAL A 200 0.06 -9.80 9.03
C VAL A 200 -1.31 -10.25 9.49
N SER A 201 -1.42 -11.39 10.18
CA SER A 201 -2.67 -11.75 10.88
C SER A 201 -2.37 -11.90 12.36
N PRO A 202 -3.24 -11.38 13.25
CA PRO A 202 -3.12 -11.54 14.70
C PRO A 202 -3.44 -12.97 15.20
N TRP A 203 -3.30 -14.01 14.37
CA TRP A 203 -3.70 -15.39 14.71
C TRP A 203 -3.06 -15.90 16.02
N PRO A 204 -3.76 -16.74 16.82
CA PRO A 204 -3.31 -17.14 18.16
C PRO A 204 -1.96 -17.84 18.09
N GLY A 205 -0.95 -17.29 18.78
CA GLY A 205 0.40 -17.84 18.85
C GLY A 205 1.51 -16.80 18.73
N ILE A 206 1.23 -15.62 18.17
CA ILE A 206 2.18 -14.51 18.09
C ILE A 206 1.88 -13.53 19.25
N ARG A 207 2.83 -13.42 20.21
CA ARG A 207 2.70 -12.65 21.47
C ARG A 207 2.62 -11.13 21.30
N GLU A 208 2.62 -10.60 20.09
CA GLU A 208 2.54 -9.16 19.85
C GLU A 208 1.07 -8.71 19.79
N ARG A 209 0.56 -8.27 20.95
CA ARG A 209 -0.67 -7.48 21.14
C ARG A 209 -1.76 -7.81 20.11
N LEU A 210 -2.44 -8.94 20.33
CA LEU A 210 -3.72 -9.28 19.69
C LEU A 210 -4.56 -8.00 19.56
N ARG A 211 -4.67 -7.45 18.34
CA ARG A 211 -5.78 -6.55 18.06
C ARG A 211 -7.02 -7.41 18.13
N THR A 212 -7.71 -7.34 19.26
CA THR A 212 -9.07 -7.85 19.37
C THR A 212 -9.89 -7.19 18.27
N LEU A 213 -10.76 -7.97 17.64
CA LEU A 213 -11.73 -7.43 16.70
C LEU A 213 -12.48 -6.30 17.41
N SER A 214 -12.40 -5.09 16.85
CA SER A 214 -13.19 -3.97 17.37
C SER A 214 -14.67 -4.24 17.11
N ASP A 215 -15.56 -3.61 17.88
CA ASP A 215 -17.01 -3.70 17.64
C ASP A 215 -17.37 -3.26 16.20
N ILE A 216 -16.61 -2.31 15.64
CA ILE A 216 -16.75 -1.87 14.25
C ILE A 216 -16.42 -3.02 13.30
N ASN A 217 -15.30 -3.72 13.50
CA ASN A 217 -14.92 -4.86 12.66
C ASN A 217 -15.98 -5.96 12.73
N ILE A 218 -16.50 -6.26 13.92
CA ILE A 218 -17.56 -7.27 14.10
C ILE A 218 -18.81 -6.87 13.31
N GLU A 219 -19.23 -5.60 13.38
CA GLU A 219 -20.39 -5.12 12.65
C GLU A 219 -20.20 -5.17 11.13
N VAL A 220 -19.02 -4.78 10.64
CA VAL A 220 -18.66 -4.87 9.21
C VAL A 220 -18.69 -6.32 8.74
N TRP A 221 -18.12 -7.23 9.53
CA TRP A 221 -18.13 -8.65 9.23
C TRP A 221 -19.54 -9.22 9.21
N LYS A 222 -20.40 -8.89 10.18
CA LYS A 222 -21.80 -9.36 10.21
C LYS A 222 -22.56 -8.97 8.95
N ARG A 223 -22.41 -7.72 8.50
CA ARG A 223 -23.07 -7.25 7.26
C ARG A 223 -22.55 -7.96 6.03
N ALA A 224 -21.23 -8.09 5.91
CA ALA A 224 -20.61 -8.80 4.80
C ALA A 224 -21.00 -10.29 4.79
N ARG A 225 -21.08 -10.92 5.96
CA ARG A 225 -21.51 -12.30 6.11
C ARG A 225 -22.97 -12.49 5.70
N MET A 226 -23.86 -11.58 6.13
CA MET A 226 -25.26 -11.59 5.74
C MET A 226 -25.42 -11.44 4.22
N SER A 227 -24.74 -10.46 3.60
CA SER A 227 -24.73 -10.30 2.13
C SER A 227 -24.26 -11.57 1.42
N ALA A 228 -23.13 -12.14 1.86
CA ALA A 228 -22.61 -13.36 1.25
C ALA A 228 -23.55 -14.57 1.48
N ASP A 229 -24.29 -14.63 2.59
CA ASP A 229 -25.32 -15.67 2.79
C ASP A 229 -26.51 -15.51 1.83
N GLU A 230 -26.91 -14.26 1.53
CA GLU A 230 -27.94 -13.93 0.54
C GLU A 230 -27.51 -14.29 -0.88
N ASP A 231 -26.21 -14.14 -1.19
CA ASP A 231 -25.60 -14.53 -2.47
C ASP A 231 -25.37 -16.05 -2.60
N GLY A 232 -25.65 -16.83 -1.55
CA GLY A 232 -25.50 -18.29 -1.53
C GLY A 232 -24.13 -18.81 -1.09
N ASP A 233 -23.22 -17.93 -0.67
CA ASP A 233 -21.85 -18.26 -0.23
C ASP A 233 -21.76 -18.74 1.22
N GLN A 234 -22.72 -19.56 1.64
CA GLN A 234 -22.89 -20.00 3.04
C GLN A 234 -21.76 -20.94 3.51
N ASP A 235 -21.05 -21.55 2.58
CA ASP A 235 -19.91 -22.45 2.79
C ASP A 235 -18.55 -21.73 2.56
N ARG A 236 -18.55 -20.42 2.36
CA ARG A 236 -17.36 -19.61 2.11
C ARG A 236 -16.93 -18.84 3.34
N ALA A 237 -15.63 -18.74 3.59
CA ALA A 237 -15.13 -17.88 4.66
C ALA A 237 -15.23 -16.40 4.24
N VAL A 238 -15.68 -15.55 5.16
CA VAL A 238 -15.65 -14.09 5.01
C VAL A 238 -14.55 -13.52 5.89
N VAL A 239 -13.58 -12.89 5.24
CA VAL A 239 -12.38 -12.36 5.89
C VAL A 239 -12.40 -10.84 5.82
N LEU A 240 -12.17 -10.19 6.95
CA LEU A 240 -11.87 -8.77 7.00
C LEU A 240 -10.40 -8.53 6.64
N VAL A 241 -10.18 -7.63 5.70
CA VAL A 241 -8.85 -7.19 5.27
C VAL A 241 -8.70 -5.71 5.59
N GLU A 242 -7.81 -5.39 6.53
CA GLU A 242 -7.44 -4.02 6.85
C GLU A 242 -6.19 -3.62 6.05
N PHE A 243 -6.34 -2.77 5.05
CA PHE A 243 -5.22 -2.18 4.32
C PHE A 243 -4.64 -1.00 5.10
N VAL A 244 -3.37 -1.07 5.50
CA VAL A 244 -2.73 -0.10 6.39
C VAL A 244 -1.62 0.66 5.65
N ASN A 245 -1.68 1.99 5.65
CA ASN A 245 -0.63 2.87 5.12
C ASN A 245 -0.03 3.74 6.25
N ASP A 246 1.23 3.49 6.58
CA ASP A 246 2.02 4.23 7.58
C ASP A 246 1.28 4.44 8.93
N PHE A 247 0.41 3.49 9.33
CA PHE A 247 -0.47 3.53 10.52
C PHE A 247 -1.42 4.71 10.68
N LYS A 248 -1.30 5.72 9.85
CA LYS A 248 -2.16 6.91 9.86
C LYS A 248 -3.48 6.61 9.18
N GLN A 249 -3.47 5.67 8.25
CA GLN A 249 -4.61 5.35 7.43
C GLN A 249 -4.84 3.86 7.40
N SER A 250 -6.08 3.47 7.63
CA SER A 250 -6.51 2.13 7.30
C SER A 250 -7.91 2.11 6.72
N VAL A 251 -8.08 1.16 5.80
CA VAL A 251 -9.35 0.89 5.12
C VAL A 251 -9.63 -0.58 5.32
N THR A 252 -10.79 -0.89 5.91
CA THR A 252 -11.26 -2.26 6.06
C THR A 252 -12.28 -2.56 4.97
N CYS A 253 -12.10 -3.69 4.30
CA CYS A 253 -13.12 -4.31 3.45
C CYS A 253 -13.29 -5.79 3.85
N ALA A 254 -14.42 -6.37 3.49
CA ALA A 254 -14.64 -7.81 3.61
C ALA A 254 -14.39 -8.47 2.26
N ILE A 255 -13.76 -9.65 2.27
CA ILE A 255 -13.51 -10.46 1.09
C ILE A 255 -14.08 -11.86 1.36
N VAL A 256 -14.91 -12.34 0.44
CA VAL A 256 -15.37 -13.73 0.41
C VAL A 256 -14.29 -14.56 -0.28
N VAL A 257 -13.81 -15.62 0.36
CA VAL A 257 -12.79 -16.48 -0.24
C VAL A 257 -13.46 -17.56 -1.10
N GLY A 258 -13.38 -17.42 -2.42
CA GLY A 258 -13.99 -18.32 -3.39
C GLY A 258 -13.29 -19.70 -3.50
N GLU A 259 -14.00 -20.69 -4.05
CA GLU A 259 -13.47 -22.06 -4.20
C GLU A 259 -12.23 -22.09 -5.08
N GLU A 260 -12.19 -21.31 -6.16
CA GLU A 260 -11.08 -21.31 -7.10
C GLU A 260 -9.75 -20.92 -6.43
N ALA A 261 -9.80 -19.93 -5.51
CA ALA A 261 -8.63 -19.53 -4.73
C ALA A 261 -8.19 -20.68 -3.79
N ILE A 262 -9.15 -21.37 -3.16
CA ILE A 262 -8.88 -22.50 -2.28
C ILE A 262 -8.28 -23.68 -3.07
N GLU A 263 -8.84 -24.01 -4.23
CA GLU A 263 -8.34 -25.04 -5.14
C GLU A 263 -6.94 -24.73 -5.65
N THR A 264 -6.66 -23.46 -5.95
CA THR A 264 -5.30 -23.01 -6.33
C THR A 264 -4.30 -23.30 -5.22
N VAL A 265 -4.66 -23.03 -3.96
CA VAL A 265 -3.82 -23.37 -2.80
C VAL A 265 -3.66 -24.88 -2.64
N ARG A 266 -4.70 -25.68 -2.87
CA ARG A 266 -4.64 -27.15 -2.81
C ARG A 266 -3.70 -27.73 -3.85
N ARG A 267 -3.70 -27.20 -5.07
CA ARG A 267 -2.78 -27.62 -6.15
C ARG A 267 -1.34 -27.20 -5.86
N ALA A 268 -1.16 -26.07 -5.18
CA ALA A 268 0.15 -25.53 -4.80
C ALA A 268 1.13 -25.39 -5.99
N GLU A 269 0.61 -25.06 -7.18
CA GLU A 269 1.42 -24.87 -8.37
C GLU A 269 2.39 -23.69 -8.19
N PRO A 270 3.69 -23.86 -8.51
CA PRO A 270 4.66 -22.80 -8.34
C PRO A 270 4.44 -21.67 -9.36
N PHE A 271 4.70 -20.43 -8.93
CA PHE A 271 4.77 -19.30 -9.84
C PHE A 271 6.00 -19.42 -10.73
N THR A 272 5.79 -19.16 -12.02
CA THR A 272 6.88 -18.96 -12.97
C THR A 272 7.09 -17.45 -13.14
N MET A 273 8.27 -16.96 -12.76
CA MET A 273 8.60 -15.54 -12.82
C MET A 273 9.80 -15.29 -13.72
N GLN A 274 9.69 -14.35 -14.65
CA GLN A 274 10.82 -13.95 -15.49
C GLN A 274 11.47 -12.67 -14.96
N SER A 275 12.78 -12.71 -14.70
CA SER A 275 13.54 -11.53 -14.29
C SER A 275 13.50 -10.45 -15.38
N ALA A 276 13.12 -9.23 -15.00
CA ALA A 276 13.16 -8.07 -15.91
C ALA A 276 14.57 -7.75 -16.41
N ILE A 277 15.57 -8.06 -15.58
CA ILE A 277 16.97 -7.65 -15.78
C ILE A 277 17.72 -8.70 -16.59
N THR A 278 17.57 -9.99 -16.25
CA THR A 278 18.35 -11.06 -16.90
C THR A 278 17.54 -11.94 -17.84
N GLY A 279 16.22 -11.76 -17.93
CA GLY A 279 15.32 -12.66 -18.67
C GLY A 279 15.23 -14.08 -18.08
N LYS A 280 15.97 -14.39 -17.01
CA LYS A 280 16.01 -15.72 -16.38
C LYS A 280 14.68 -16.02 -15.73
N GLU A 281 14.12 -17.16 -16.09
CA GLU A 281 12.95 -17.74 -15.45
C GLU A 281 13.33 -18.36 -14.10
N THR A 282 12.53 -18.08 -13.07
CA THR A 282 12.62 -18.70 -11.75
C THR A 282 11.27 -19.26 -11.35
N LYS A 283 11.28 -20.48 -10.80
CA LYS A 283 10.09 -21.08 -10.21
C LYS A 283 10.08 -20.77 -8.72
N LYS A 284 8.97 -20.22 -8.22
CA LYS A 284 8.77 -19.92 -6.80
C LYS A 284 7.63 -20.74 -6.24
N PRO A 285 7.77 -21.36 -5.06
CA PRO A 285 6.67 -22.09 -4.45
C PRO A 285 5.49 -21.15 -4.19
N LEU A 286 4.26 -21.68 -4.28
CA LEU A 286 3.07 -20.93 -3.92
C LEU A 286 3.13 -20.54 -2.44
N SER A 287 3.26 -19.24 -2.19
CA SER A 287 3.36 -18.66 -0.87
C SER A 287 2.76 -17.25 -0.88
N ILE A 288 2.44 -16.73 0.30
CA ILE A 288 1.99 -15.33 0.42
C ILE A 288 3.03 -14.36 -0.16
N ALA A 289 4.32 -14.63 0.09
CA ALA A 289 5.43 -13.83 -0.43
C ALA A 289 5.48 -13.82 -1.96
N SER A 290 5.37 -14.98 -2.61
CA SER A 290 5.37 -15.07 -4.08
C SER A 290 4.12 -14.45 -4.70
N CYS A 291 2.93 -14.59 -4.07
CA CYS A 291 1.71 -13.94 -4.51
C CYS A 291 1.84 -12.40 -4.46
N PHE A 292 2.37 -11.85 -3.38
CA PHE A 292 2.57 -10.41 -3.25
C PHE A 292 3.59 -9.87 -4.25
N GLU A 293 4.68 -10.59 -4.49
CA GLU A 293 5.65 -10.22 -5.52
C GLU A 293 5.06 -10.30 -6.93
N TYR A 294 4.22 -11.30 -7.21
CA TYR A 294 3.51 -11.41 -8.48
C TYR A 294 2.57 -10.21 -8.69
N ILE A 295 1.73 -9.90 -7.70
CA ILE A 295 0.85 -8.72 -7.73
C ILE A 295 1.67 -7.43 -7.95
N ASN A 296 2.69 -7.20 -7.15
CA ASN A 296 3.51 -5.99 -7.23
C ASN A 296 4.25 -5.87 -8.56
N THR A 297 4.72 -6.99 -9.13
CA THR A 297 5.32 -7.04 -10.46
C THR A 297 4.30 -6.71 -11.56
N HIS A 298 3.07 -7.22 -11.43
CA HIS A 298 1.98 -6.92 -12.35
C HIS A 298 1.61 -5.43 -12.29
N ILE A 299 1.51 -4.84 -11.09
CA ILE A 299 1.26 -3.40 -10.91
C ILE A 299 2.37 -2.55 -11.54
N ARG A 300 3.64 -2.92 -11.31
CA ARG A 300 4.80 -2.23 -11.90
C ARG A 300 4.79 -2.22 -13.43
N SER A 301 4.30 -3.30 -14.02
CA SER A 301 4.24 -3.46 -15.47
C SER A 301 3.15 -2.61 -16.13
N ASP A 302 2.23 -2.04 -15.34
CA ASP A 302 1.15 -1.18 -15.82
C ASP A 302 1.59 0.26 -16.09
N HIS A 303 2.35 0.48 -17.16
CA HIS A 303 2.82 1.81 -17.59
C HIS A 303 1.71 2.79 -18.00
N LYS A 304 0.50 2.28 -18.30
CA LYS A 304 -0.62 3.08 -18.82
C LYS A 304 -1.71 3.33 -17.79
N ASN A 305 -1.45 3.01 -16.52
CA ASN A 305 -2.40 3.12 -15.42
C ASN A 305 -3.75 2.46 -15.76
N ARG A 306 -3.72 1.28 -16.39
CA ARG A 306 -4.88 0.42 -16.68
C ARG A 306 -5.53 -0.13 -15.42
N LEU A 307 -4.73 -0.44 -14.41
CA LEU A 307 -5.19 -0.92 -13.11
C LEU A 307 -5.72 0.21 -12.23
N LEU A 308 -5.48 1.48 -12.59
CA LEU A 308 -5.85 2.66 -11.83
C LEU A 308 -5.20 2.69 -10.43
N LEU A 309 -3.96 2.22 -10.35
CA LEU A 309 -3.17 2.08 -9.12
C LEU A 309 -2.01 3.08 -9.01
N ARG A 310 -1.92 4.05 -9.94
CA ARG A 310 -0.94 5.14 -9.88
C ARG A 310 -1.51 6.36 -9.16
N ALA A 311 -0.66 7.03 -8.39
CA ALA A 311 -0.97 8.29 -7.72
C ALA A 311 0.29 9.15 -7.57
N PRO A 312 0.19 10.48 -7.47
CA PRO A 312 1.32 11.32 -7.10
C PRO A 312 1.89 10.90 -5.74
N MET A 313 3.21 10.78 -5.61
CA MET A 313 3.85 10.50 -4.33
C MET A 313 3.83 11.73 -3.43
N ARG A 314 3.34 11.56 -2.21
CA ARG A 314 3.40 12.58 -1.16
C ARG A 314 4.77 12.52 -0.50
N ASN A 315 5.12 13.59 0.23
CA ASN A 315 6.37 13.62 1.00
C ASN A 315 6.44 12.49 2.03
N VAL A 316 5.33 12.11 2.65
CA VAL A 316 5.28 10.97 3.59
C VAL A 316 5.62 9.64 2.92
N ASP A 317 5.24 9.45 1.66
CA ASP A 317 5.52 8.23 0.90
C ASP A 317 7.02 8.16 0.53
N LYS A 318 7.61 9.29 0.11
CA LYS A 318 9.06 9.41 -0.13
C LYS A 318 9.86 9.20 1.15
N GLU A 319 9.40 9.77 2.26
CA GLU A 319 10.07 9.72 3.55
C GLU A 319 10.11 8.32 4.16
N LEU A 320 9.10 7.48 3.89
CA LEU A 320 9.13 6.07 4.27
C LEU A 320 10.35 5.34 3.68
N ILE A 321 10.63 5.56 2.39
CA ILE A 321 11.76 4.95 1.68
C ILE A 321 13.09 5.51 2.20
N ARG A 322 13.16 6.85 2.39
CA ARG A 322 14.35 7.50 2.98
C ARG A 322 14.64 7.00 4.38
N ASN A 323 13.63 6.85 5.22
CA ASN A 323 13.76 6.34 6.58
C ASN A 323 14.28 4.91 6.60
N LEU A 324 13.87 4.08 5.64
CA LEU A 324 14.46 2.76 5.48
C LEU A 324 15.94 2.83 5.09
N GLY A 325 16.32 3.75 4.19
CA GLY A 325 17.72 4.04 3.84
C GLY A 325 18.56 4.52 5.04
N ARG A 326 17.99 5.41 5.86
CA ARG A 326 18.58 5.89 7.13
C ARG A 326 18.55 4.85 8.26
N LYS A 327 17.99 3.66 8.03
CA LYS A 327 17.83 2.58 9.02
C LYS A 327 17.00 3.01 10.26
N VAL A 328 16.03 3.91 10.07
CA VAL A 328 15.07 4.26 11.12
C VAL A 328 14.17 3.05 11.39
N ASP A 329 14.19 2.55 12.62
CA ASP A 329 13.35 1.42 13.02
C ASP A 329 11.93 1.90 13.35
N SER A 330 11.03 1.67 12.40
CA SER A 330 9.59 1.84 12.58
C SER A 330 8.91 0.59 12.04
N TYR A 331 7.66 0.35 12.44
CA TYR A 331 6.95 -0.79 11.85
C TYR A 331 6.82 -0.63 10.34
N ALA A 332 6.51 0.57 9.82
CA ALA A 332 6.34 0.78 8.39
C ALA A 332 7.64 0.50 7.61
N THR A 333 8.80 0.88 8.16
CA THR A 333 10.11 0.56 7.55
C THR A 333 10.42 -0.94 7.64
N ARG A 334 10.04 -1.64 8.72
CA ARG A 334 10.15 -3.11 8.83
C ARG A 334 9.28 -3.83 7.81
N ALA A 335 8.02 -3.42 7.62
CA ALA A 335 7.14 -4.00 6.61
C ALA A 335 7.69 -3.77 5.18
N LEU A 336 8.17 -2.55 4.90
CA LEU A 336 8.84 -2.25 3.63
C LEU A 336 10.13 -3.08 3.45
N LYS A 337 10.89 -3.31 4.52
CA LYS A 337 12.08 -4.16 4.50
C LYS A 337 11.73 -5.63 4.17
N VAL A 338 10.69 -6.20 4.77
CA VAL A 338 10.20 -7.56 4.42
C VAL A 338 9.92 -7.67 2.93
N LYS A 339 9.29 -6.64 2.35
CA LYS A 339 9.06 -6.57 0.90
C LYS A 339 10.37 -6.50 0.11
N MET A 340 11.30 -5.62 0.48
CA MET A 340 12.58 -5.49 -0.22
C MET A 340 13.38 -6.80 -0.19
N ASP A 341 13.39 -7.48 0.94
CA ASP A 341 14.17 -8.72 1.14
C ASP A 341 13.60 -9.89 0.30
N ARG A 342 12.29 -9.91 0.01
CA ARG A 342 11.69 -10.98 -0.82
C ARG A 342 11.70 -10.71 -2.32
N GLU A 343 11.55 -9.46 -2.76
CA GLU A 343 11.28 -9.15 -4.16
C GLU A 343 12.58 -9.03 -4.99
N HIS A 344 12.62 -9.76 -6.11
CA HIS A 344 13.83 -9.83 -6.94
C HIS A 344 14.26 -8.49 -7.53
N VAL A 345 13.33 -7.54 -7.64
CA VAL A 345 13.62 -6.20 -8.15
C VAL A 345 14.57 -5.43 -7.23
N TYR A 346 14.64 -5.74 -5.93
CA TYR A 346 15.57 -5.06 -5.00
C TYR A 346 16.86 -5.84 -4.76
N ILE A 347 16.76 -7.18 -4.66
CA ILE A 347 17.91 -8.04 -4.33
C ILE A 347 19.08 -7.82 -5.30
N ARG A 348 18.79 -7.63 -6.59
CA ARG A 348 19.81 -7.42 -7.62
C ARG A 348 20.31 -5.99 -7.76
N HIS A 349 19.76 -5.06 -6.98
CA HIS A 349 20.20 -3.67 -6.94
C HIS A 349 20.85 -3.32 -5.59
N SER A 350 21.17 -4.32 -4.75
CA SER A 350 21.94 -4.06 -3.54
C SER A 350 23.26 -3.39 -3.90
N ALA A 351 23.69 -2.45 -3.07
CA ALA A 351 24.91 -1.67 -3.29
C ALA A 351 26.14 -2.57 -3.49
N GLU A 352 26.15 -3.77 -2.92
CA GLU A 352 27.20 -4.77 -3.12
C GLU A 352 27.29 -5.25 -4.56
N PHE A 353 26.16 -5.60 -5.18
CA PHE A 353 26.12 -6.01 -6.60
C PHE A 353 26.51 -4.85 -7.53
N VAL A 354 26.08 -3.63 -7.19
CA VAL A 354 26.39 -2.43 -7.96
C VAL A 354 27.86 -2.05 -7.81
N ALA A 355 28.44 -2.14 -6.61
CA ALA A 355 29.85 -1.91 -6.35
C ALA A 355 30.72 -2.92 -7.11
N GLU A 356 30.34 -4.20 -7.12
CA GLU A 356 31.00 -5.25 -7.88
C GLU A 356 30.99 -4.93 -9.40
N HIS A 357 29.84 -4.54 -9.95
CA HIS A 357 29.72 -4.15 -11.36
C HIS A 357 30.37 -2.81 -11.72
N ALA A 358 30.37 -1.84 -10.80
CA ALA A 358 31.05 -0.56 -10.98
C ALA A 358 32.58 -0.75 -11.00
N MET A 359 33.12 -1.60 -10.13
CA MET A 359 34.53 -1.98 -10.16
C MET A 359 34.90 -2.74 -11.44
N LEU A 360 34.01 -3.60 -11.95
CA LEU A 360 34.20 -4.26 -13.25
C LEU A 360 34.19 -3.25 -14.41
N ARG A 361 33.30 -2.24 -14.39
CA ARG A 361 33.24 -1.20 -15.44
C ARG A 361 34.45 -0.26 -15.43
N GLN A 362 34.95 0.13 -14.26
CA GLN A 362 36.16 0.96 -14.14
C GLN A 362 37.40 0.28 -14.71
N ARG A 363 37.44 -1.07 -14.74
CA ARG A 363 38.53 -1.81 -15.41
C ARG A 363 38.44 -1.80 -16.94
N THR A 364 37.25 -1.58 -17.50
CA THR A 364 37.02 -1.54 -18.97
C THR A 364 37.04 -0.14 -19.57
N ILE A 365 36.86 0.91 -18.77
CA ILE A 365 36.88 2.31 -19.24
C ILE A 365 38.16 2.96 -18.73
N GLY A 366 39.29 2.45 -19.19
CA GLY A 366 40.54 3.20 -19.17
C GLY A 366 40.56 4.12 -20.38
N GLU A 367 40.65 5.43 -20.13
CA GLU A 367 41.37 6.44 -20.93
C GLU A 367 40.62 7.64 -21.53
N GLU A 368 39.30 7.70 -21.67
CA GLU A 368 38.67 8.91 -22.26
C GLU A 368 37.51 9.49 -21.44
N HIS A 369 37.76 10.70 -20.89
CA HIS A 369 36.85 11.71 -20.34
C HIS A 369 36.98 12.02 -18.85
N GLN A 370 37.88 12.95 -18.52
CA GLN A 370 37.81 13.79 -17.33
C GLN A 370 37.62 15.25 -17.73
N ILE A 371 36.36 15.69 -17.88
CA ILE A 371 35.98 17.11 -17.74
C ILE A 371 34.59 17.16 -17.11
N GLU A 372 34.50 17.00 -15.78
CA GLU A 372 33.30 17.40 -15.05
C GLU A 372 33.69 18.46 -14.00
N GLY A 373 32.99 19.60 -14.06
CA GLY A 373 33.18 20.71 -13.15
C GLY A 373 32.59 20.43 -11.75
N PRO A 374 32.83 21.34 -10.79
CA PRO A 374 32.48 21.12 -9.38
C PRO A 374 30.97 20.96 -9.15
N PRO A 375 30.57 20.22 -8.09
CA PRO A 375 29.17 19.99 -7.75
C PRO A 375 28.47 21.32 -7.41
N MET A 376 27.41 21.61 -8.15
CA MET A 376 26.67 22.87 -8.07
C MET A 376 25.56 22.82 -7.01
N ASN A 377 25.47 23.85 -6.17
CA ASN A 377 24.48 24.00 -5.10
C ASN A 377 23.03 24.07 -5.66
N ARG A 378 22.06 23.47 -4.95
CA ARG A 378 20.61 23.46 -5.25
C ARG A 378 20.04 24.82 -5.69
N ASN A 379 20.40 25.89 -5.00
CA ASN A 379 19.92 27.25 -5.30
C ASN A 379 20.46 27.75 -6.65
N GLU A 380 21.69 27.37 -6.99
CA GLU A 380 22.34 27.75 -8.23
C GLU A 380 21.77 26.96 -9.42
N ARG A 381 21.49 25.66 -9.24
CA ARG A 381 20.77 24.86 -10.25
C ARG A 381 19.39 25.45 -10.58
N ARG A 382 18.63 25.83 -9.54
CA ARG A 382 17.32 26.49 -9.69
C ARG A 382 17.43 27.87 -10.36
N ARG A 383 18.51 28.61 -10.10
CA ARG A 383 18.77 29.89 -10.76
C ARG A 383 19.04 29.67 -12.26
N LEU A 384 19.91 28.74 -12.61
CA LEU A 384 20.25 28.45 -14.01
C LEU A 384 19.05 27.94 -14.81
N GLU A 385 18.21 27.08 -14.24
CA GLU A 385 16.97 26.64 -14.92
C GLU A 385 16.01 27.80 -15.22
N ARG A 386 15.89 28.74 -14.28
CA ARG A 386 15.06 29.95 -14.47
C ARG A 386 15.66 30.85 -15.55
N GLU A 387 16.98 31.00 -15.57
CA GLU A 387 17.69 31.77 -16.61
C GLU A 387 17.53 31.12 -17.99
N LYS A 388 17.69 29.79 -18.09
CA LYS A 388 17.50 29.02 -19.33
C LYS A 388 16.06 29.12 -19.86
N LYS A 389 15.05 29.03 -18.97
CA LYS A 389 13.63 29.26 -19.33
C LYS A 389 13.37 30.70 -19.81
N LYS A 390 14.01 31.69 -19.20
CA LYS A 390 13.92 33.10 -19.66
C LYS A 390 14.56 33.28 -21.03
N GLU A 391 15.71 32.66 -21.27
CA GLU A 391 16.42 32.73 -22.55
C GLU A 391 15.63 32.06 -23.68
N GLN A 392 15.06 30.87 -23.44
CA GLN A 392 14.18 30.21 -24.41
C GLN A 392 12.95 31.06 -24.76
N LYS A 393 12.34 31.73 -23.77
CA LYS A 393 11.25 32.68 -24.01
C LYS A 393 11.67 33.91 -24.81
N ARG A 394 12.93 34.35 -24.70
CA ARG A 394 13.48 35.45 -25.51
C ARG A 394 13.75 35.02 -26.95
N LYS A 395 14.16 33.78 -27.19
CA LYS A 395 14.43 33.22 -28.53
C LYS A 395 13.15 32.90 -29.34
N HIS A 396 11.98 32.98 -28.74
CA HIS A 396 10.68 32.75 -29.40
C HIS A 396 9.85 34.03 -29.56
N LYS A 397 10.42 35.19 -29.24
CA LYS A 397 9.92 36.51 -29.62
C LYS A 397 10.84 37.06 -30.69
#